data_AF-A0A3N4T7R8-F1
#
_entry.id   AF-A0A3N4T7R8-F1
#
_cell.length_a   1.000
_cell.length_b   1.000
_cell.length_c   1.000
_cell.angle_alpha   90.00
_cell.angle_beta   90.00
_cell.angle_gamma   90.00
#
_symmetry.space_group_name_H-M   'P 1'
#
loop_
_entity.id
_entity.type
_entity.pdbx_description
1 polymer ?
#
loop_
_entity_poly.entity_id
_entity_poly.type
_entity_poly.pdbx_seq_one_letter_code
_entity_poly.pdbx_strand_id
1 'polypeptide(L)'
;MADPGMSVTPYWELTFDADGDPDGAERDRLLREVTGHGVRDLIVFAHGWNNDRSGATALYRHFFAPIPELAPKARIGYVGVIWPSMRFCDEPIPDFPRPTAAVAAEPGATPVPALDKDTRHALLETFPGRATVVDQIARMLDQRPANELEHFGRLVRQLVEVVPGGPQPLFAADTLAEGVPQSEPVLFTGGTTALCEEFAHTLTALRQGAGAAEFALADPWDGAKELLRQATYYAMKRRGGTVGERGLGPVIGQLAGAAPAVRVHLVGHSFGGRLVSFALRGLPDGVHTVKSVTLLQGAFSHYAFAARLPQDGRTSGVLHGQENRIDGPLVCCYSHFDEALGTLYPLASRMADDSQSIAGTDAEGMLDVGRLLGVKWGAMGHDGVQAVPDTQSLDLAGALRGPLAAAGCVNVDAAAVVKNGGPPAGAHSDIVHPELARVVLAAGRIA
;
A
#
# COMPACT_ATOMS: atom_id res chain seq x y z
N MET A 1 6.37 -27.28 -16.38
CA MET A 1 7.74 -26.74 -16.58
C MET A 1 7.77 -25.38 -15.92
N ALA A 2 8.81 -25.06 -15.16
CA ALA A 2 8.96 -23.71 -14.59
C ALA A 2 8.92 -22.68 -15.73
N ASP A 3 8.21 -21.57 -15.53
CA ASP A 3 8.35 -20.41 -16.39
C ASP A 3 9.84 -20.02 -16.38
N PRO A 4 10.55 -20.01 -17.52
CA PRO A 4 12.00 -19.78 -17.57
C PRO A 4 12.45 -18.45 -16.94
N GLY A 5 11.53 -17.53 -16.60
CA GLY A 5 11.83 -16.30 -15.87
C GLY A 5 11.77 -16.35 -14.34
N MET A 6 11.17 -17.39 -13.72
CA MET A 6 10.96 -17.44 -12.26
C MET A 6 12.05 -18.22 -11.50
N SER A 7 12.39 -17.73 -10.31
CA SER A 7 13.40 -18.33 -9.41
C SER A 7 12.90 -19.55 -8.63
N VAL A 8 11.59 -19.78 -8.63
CA VAL A 8 10.92 -20.80 -7.81
C VAL A 8 9.89 -21.59 -8.62
N THR A 9 9.59 -22.80 -8.16
CA THR A 9 8.59 -23.68 -8.76
C THR A 9 7.94 -24.57 -7.67
N PRO A 10 6.62 -24.87 -7.76
CA PRO A 10 5.65 -24.32 -8.72
C PRO A 10 5.27 -22.86 -8.40
N TYR A 11 5.01 -22.07 -9.44
CA TYR A 11 4.59 -20.67 -9.33
C TYR A 11 3.33 -20.41 -10.15
N TRP A 12 2.42 -19.61 -9.60
CA TRP A 12 1.21 -19.12 -10.26
C TRP A 12 1.10 -17.60 -10.11
N GLU A 13 0.40 -16.98 -11.05
CA GLU A 13 -0.07 -15.60 -10.90
C GLU A 13 -1.58 -15.63 -10.64
N LEU A 14 -2.06 -14.67 -9.85
CA LEU A 14 -3.49 -14.37 -9.72
C LEU A 14 -3.69 -12.90 -10.04
N THR A 15 -4.23 -12.63 -11.22
CA THR A 15 -4.56 -11.29 -11.69
C THR A 15 -5.97 -10.94 -11.25
N PHE A 16 -6.13 -9.75 -10.69
CA PHE A 16 -7.42 -9.16 -10.35
C PHE A 16 -7.57 -7.82 -11.07
N ASP A 17 -8.80 -7.48 -11.43
CA ASP A 17 -9.12 -6.13 -11.87
C ASP A 17 -9.37 -5.17 -10.68
N ALA A 18 -9.84 -3.95 -10.98
CA ALA A 18 -10.05 -2.91 -9.96
C ALA A 18 -11.24 -3.20 -9.02
N ASP A 19 -12.16 -4.06 -9.44
CA ASP A 19 -13.35 -4.46 -8.68
C ASP A 19 -13.14 -5.74 -7.88
N GLY A 20 -11.97 -6.37 -8.06
CA GLY A 20 -11.57 -7.60 -7.38
C GLY A 20 -11.98 -8.86 -8.11
N ASP A 21 -12.40 -8.77 -9.37
CA ASP A 21 -12.71 -9.95 -10.17
C ASP A 21 -11.40 -10.63 -10.60
N PRO A 22 -11.20 -11.93 -10.28
CA PRO A 22 -10.01 -12.65 -10.68
C PRO A 22 -10.06 -13.06 -12.15
N ASP A 23 -8.90 -13.14 -12.80
CA ASP A 23 -8.75 -13.92 -14.03
C ASP A 23 -9.13 -15.39 -13.73
N GLY A 24 -10.25 -15.82 -14.33
CA GLY A 24 -10.82 -17.14 -14.08
C GLY A 24 -9.90 -18.28 -14.51
N ALA A 25 -9.11 -18.11 -15.57
CA ALA A 25 -8.22 -19.15 -16.07
C ALA A 25 -7.01 -19.34 -15.15
N GLU A 26 -6.42 -18.24 -14.66
CA GLU A 26 -5.33 -18.25 -13.68
C GLU A 26 -5.80 -18.88 -12.35
N ARG A 27 -6.96 -18.46 -11.83
CA ARG A 27 -7.60 -19.03 -10.64
C ARG A 27 -7.84 -20.53 -10.79
N ASP A 28 -8.53 -20.94 -11.85
CA ASP A 28 -8.91 -22.35 -12.07
C ASP A 28 -7.68 -23.23 -12.33
N ARG A 29 -6.60 -22.66 -12.84
CA ARG A 29 -5.31 -23.34 -12.96
C ARG A 29 -4.70 -23.60 -11.58
N LEU A 30 -4.60 -22.59 -10.70
CA LEU A 30 -4.11 -22.77 -9.34
C LEU A 30 -4.91 -23.85 -8.60
N LEU A 31 -6.25 -23.76 -8.62
CA LEU A 31 -7.13 -24.69 -7.92
C LEU A 31 -6.96 -26.15 -8.38
N ARG A 32 -6.71 -26.38 -9.67
CA ARG A 32 -6.50 -27.72 -10.23
C ARG A 32 -5.09 -28.26 -9.98
N GLU A 33 -4.07 -27.42 -10.06
CA GLU A 33 -2.67 -27.85 -10.08
C GLU A 33 -2.06 -27.99 -8.67
N VAL A 34 -2.53 -27.21 -7.69
CA VAL A 34 -1.89 -27.11 -6.36
C VAL A 34 -1.72 -28.46 -5.66
N THR A 35 -2.74 -29.32 -5.71
CA THR A 35 -2.70 -30.67 -5.11
C THR A 35 -1.85 -31.64 -5.92
N GLY A 36 -1.91 -31.55 -7.26
CA GLY A 36 -1.10 -32.36 -8.18
C GLY A 36 0.40 -32.12 -8.04
N HIS A 37 0.79 -30.89 -7.67
CA HIS A 37 2.18 -30.55 -7.33
C HIS A 37 2.59 -30.95 -5.90
N GLY A 38 1.69 -31.51 -5.09
CA GLY A 38 1.99 -31.93 -3.73
C GLY A 38 2.27 -30.78 -2.76
N VAL A 39 1.81 -29.56 -3.08
CA VAL A 39 1.99 -28.36 -2.25
C VAL A 39 1.31 -28.57 -0.89
N ARG A 40 2.05 -28.28 0.18
CA ARG A 40 1.53 -28.25 1.55
C ARG A 40 1.35 -26.84 2.05
N ASP A 41 2.31 -25.97 1.75
CA ASP A 41 2.34 -24.57 2.20
C ASP A 41 2.36 -23.67 0.95
N LEU A 42 1.37 -22.81 0.80
CA LEU A 42 1.20 -21.90 -0.33
C LEU A 42 1.50 -20.48 0.13
N ILE A 43 2.60 -19.90 -0.33
CA ILE A 43 2.97 -18.51 -0.03
C ILE A 43 2.36 -17.62 -1.11
N VAL A 44 1.46 -16.73 -0.73
CA VAL A 44 0.80 -15.77 -1.61
C VAL A 44 1.35 -14.38 -1.29
N PHE A 45 1.98 -13.73 -2.26
CA PHE A 45 2.55 -12.39 -2.08
C PHE A 45 1.81 -11.37 -2.94
N ALA A 46 1.29 -10.32 -2.30
CA ALA A 46 0.78 -9.11 -2.94
C ALA A 46 1.76 -7.93 -2.78
N HIS A 47 2.22 -7.38 -3.91
CA HIS A 47 2.98 -6.13 -3.95
C HIS A 47 2.07 -4.93 -3.64
N GLY A 48 2.67 -3.79 -3.25
CA GLY A 48 1.91 -2.56 -3.02
C GLY A 48 1.88 -1.59 -4.20
N TRP A 49 3.04 -1.34 -4.81
CA TRP A 49 3.21 -0.34 -5.87
C TRP A 49 4.05 -0.91 -7.00
N ASN A 50 3.38 -1.43 -8.02
CA ASN A 50 4.04 -1.79 -9.27
C ASN A 50 3.23 -1.27 -10.45
N ASN A 51 3.91 -0.54 -11.33
CA ASN A 51 3.27 0.16 -12.45
C ASN A 51 2.95 -0.79 -13.62
N ASP A 52 3.58 -1.95 -13.66
CA ASP A 52 3.38 -2.97 -14.68
C ASP A 52 3.61 -4.39 -14.14
N ARG A 53 3.13 -5.38 -14.90
CA ARG A 53 3.25 -6.79 -14.53
C ARG A 53 4.71 -7.25 -14.44
N SER A 54 5.60 -6.74 -15.30
CA SER A 54 6.99 -7.19 -15.35
C SER A 54 7.77 -6.79 -14.10
N GLY A 55 7.56 -5.58 -13.60
CA GLY A 55 8.11 -5.12 -12.34
C GLY A 55 7.56 -5.92 -11.16
N ALA A 56 6.27 -6.28 -11.19
CA ALA A 56 5.63 -7.09 -10.15
C ALA A 56 6.23 -8.50 -10.08
N THR A 57 6.29 -9.18 -11.23
CA THR A 57 6.90 -10.52 -11.34
C THR A 57 8.39 -10.48 -10.99
N ALA A 58 9.12 -9.40 -11.34
CA ALA A 58 10.51 -9.22 -10.93
C ALA A 58 10.63 -9.13 -9.40
N LEU A 59 9.79 -8.36 -8.72
CA LEU A 59 9.79 -8.29 -7.25
C LEU A 59 9.54 -9.69 -6.64
N TYR A 60 8.54 -10.41 -7.12
CA TYR A 60 8.23 -11.76 -6.65
C TYR A 60 9.38 -12.73 -6.85
N ARG A 61 10.01 -12.70 -8.02
CA ARG A 61 11.20 -13.50 -8.32
C ARG A 61 12.33 -13.25 -7.32
N HIS A 62 12.66 -11.99 -7.03
CA HIS A 62 13.76 -11.69 -6.11
C HIS A 62 13.39 -12.02 -4.66
N PHE A 63 12.16 -11.72 -4.22
CA PHE A 63 11.72 -12.00 -2.86
C PHE A 63 11.64 -13.50 -2.56
N PHE A 64 11.15 -14.31 -3.51
CA PHE A 64 11.03 -15.76 -3.32
C PHE A 64 12.35 -16.52 -3.54
N ALA A 65 13.32 -15.94 -4.25
CA ALA A 65 14.59 -16.59 -4.58
C ALA A 65 15.29 -17.31 -3.42
N PRO A 66 15.42 -16.76 -2.20
CA PRO A 66 16.10 -17.44 -1.10
C PRO A 66 15.28 -18.59 -0.47
N ILE A 67 13.96 -18.65 -0.68
CA ILE A 67 13.08 -19.56 0.08
C ILE A 67 13.41 -21.04 -0.11
N PRO A 68 13.68 -21.56 -1.33
CA PRO A 68 14.04 -22.97 -1.51
C PRO A 68 15.30 -23.39 -0.76
N GLU A 69 16.28 -22.49 -0.60
CA GLU A 69 17.49 -22.77 0.17
C GLU A 69 17.25 -22.71 1.68
N LEU A 70 16.36 -21.82 2.12
CA LEU A 70 15.99 -21.65 3.52
C LEU A 70 15.09 -22.77 4.05
N ALA A 71 14.26 -23.39 3.19
CA ALA A 71 13.33 -24.47 3.54
C ALA A 71 13.36 -25.62 2.51
N PRO A 72 14.50 -26.31 2.32
CA PRO A 72 14.69 -27.26 1.21
C PRO A 72 13.85 -28.54 1.31
N LYS A 73 13.28 -28.83 2.49
CA LYS A 73 12.42 -30.00 2.72
C LYS A 73 10.93 -29.67 2.65
N ALA A 74 10.59 -28.38 2.66
CA ALA A 74 9.22 -27.92 2.63
C ALA A 74 8.63 -28.09 1.22
N ARG A 75 7.34 -28.41 1.15
CA ARG A 75 6.59 -28.51 -0.11
C ARG A 75 5.85 -27.22 -0.35
N ILE A 76 6.59 -26.23 -0.84
CA ILE A 76 6.11 -24.85 -1.00
C ILE A 76 5.62 -24.61 -2.42
N GLY A 77 4.45 -24.00 -2.55
CA GLY A 77 3.99 -23.36 -3.78
C GLY A 77 4.00 -21.84 -3.62
N TYR A 78 4.14 -21.12 -4.73
CA TYR A 78 4.29 -19.66 -4.72
C TYR A 78 3.22 -19.00 -5.59
N VAL A 79 2.61 -17.93 -5.11
CA VAL A 79 1.64 -17.13 -5.87
C VAL A 79 2.02 -15.65 -5.81
N GLY A 80 2.12 -15.03 -6.99
CA GLY A 80 2.19 -13.58 -7.13
C GLY A 80 0.80 -12.99 -7.43
N VAL A 81 0.36 -11.99 -6.68
CA VAL A 81 -0.91 -11.30 -6.94
C VAL A 81 -0.67 -10.11 -7.87
N ILE A 82 -1.31 -10.08 -9.03
CA ILE A 82 -1.25 -8.94 -9.95
C ILE A 82 -2.56 -8.16 -9.80
N TRP A 83 -2.48 -6.86 -9.56
CA TRP A 83 -3.66 -6.01 -9.39
C TRP A 83 -3.34 -4.60 -9.87
N PRO A 84 -4.34 -3.78 -10.27
CA PRO A 84 -4.10 -2.47 -10.85
C PRO A 84 -3.66 -1.46 -9.78
N SER A 85 -2.35 -1.49 -9.54
CA SER A 85 -1.62 -0.60 -8.65
C SER A 85 -0.75 0.37 -9.45
N MET A 86 -0.42 1.53 -8.90
CA MET A 86 0.63 2.38 -9.46
C MET A 86 1.29 3.28 -8.43
N ARG A 87 2.40 3.85 -8.85
CA ARG A 87 3.19 4.88 -8.21
C ARG A 87 3.57 5.95 -9.22
N PHE A 88 3.72 7.18 -8.75
CA PHE A 88 4.28 8.24 -9.57
C PHE A 88 5.77 7.98 -9.82
N CYS A 89 6.20 8.04 -11.08
CA CYS A 89 7.55 7.62 -11.49
C CYS A 89 8.63 8.64 -11.08
N ASP A 90 8.24 9.86 -10.71
CA ASP A 90 9.13 10.90 -10.23
C ASP A 90 9.58 10.72 -8.76
N GLU A 91 9.12 9.66 -8.10
CA GLU A 91 9.65 9.21 -6.81
C GLU A 91 10.89 8.30 -6.99
N PRO A 92 12.06 8.56 -6.41
CA PRO A 92 13.18 7.62 -6.44
C PRO A 92 12.88 6.32 -5.67
N ILE A 93 13.25 5.15 -6.23
CA ILE A 93 13.33 3.84 -5.52
C ILE A 93 14.79 3.37 -5.56
N PRO A 94 15.33 2.79 -4.48
CA PRO A 94 16.59 2.05 -4.51
C PRO A 94 16.49 0.79 -5.38
N ASP A 95 17.58 0.40 -6.04
CA ASP A 95 17.74 -0.84 -6.84
C ASP A 95 16.92 -0.98 -8.14
N PHE A 96 16.07 0.00 -8.48
CA PHE A 96 15.47 0.10 -9.82
C PHE A 96 16.07 1.29 -10.60
N PRO A 97 16.49 1.11 -11.87
CA PRO A 97 17.12 2.17 -12.64
C PRO A 97 16.17 3.36 -12.83
N ARG A 98 16.70 4.57 -12.61
CA ARG A 98 16.03 5.82 -13.00
C ARG A 98 15.85 5.84 -14.53
N PRO A 99 14.67 6.22 -15.05
CA PRO A 99 14.61 6.80 -16.39
C PRO A 99 15.47 8.07 -16.39
N THR A 100 16.44 8.13 -17.32
CA THR A 100 17.40 9.24 -17.44
C THR A 100 16.69 10.53 -17.86
N ALA A 101 16.15 11.30 -16.93
CA ALA A 101 15.55 12.61 -17.23
C ALA A 101 15.72 13.67 -16.12
N ALA A 102 16.68 13.51 -15.22
CA ALA A 102 17.06 14.55 -14.27
C ALA A 102 18.57 14.82 -14.33
N VAL A 103 19.00 15.41 -15.44
CA VAL A 103 20.27 16.15 -15.52
C VAL A 103 19.89 17.61 -15.68
N ALA A 104 20.56 18.48 -14.92
CA ALA A 104 20.32 19.92 -14.87
C ALA A 104 20.04 20.50 -16.26
N ALA A 105 18.90 21.18 -16.40
CA ALA A 105 18.53 21.83 -17.64
C ALA A 105 19.54 22.94 -17.94
N GLU A 106 20.30 22.75 -19.01
CA GLU A 106 21.03 23.82 -19.71
C GLU A 106 20.04 24.91 -20.17
N PRO A 107 20.42 26.19 -20.20
CA PRO A 107 19.57 27.26 -20.72
C PRO A 107 19.24 27.00 -22.20
N GLY A 108 17.99 26.63 -22.49
CA GLY A 108 17.53 26.31 -23.85
C GLY A 108 16.92 24.91 -24.03
N ALA A 109 16.83 24.10 -22.97
CA ALA A 109 16.12 22.81 -23.02
C ALA A 109 14.61 22.99 -23.21
N THR A 110 13.97 22.09 -23.96
CA THR A 110 12.52 22.00 -24.11
C THR A 110 11.82 21.93 -22.76
N PRO A 111 10.64 22.58 -22.57
CA PRO A 111 9.89 22.49 -21.32
C PRO A 111 9.69 21.02 -20.93
N VAL A 112 10.11 20.65 -19.73
CA VAL A 112 9.89 19.31 -19.19
C VAL A 112 8.39 19.19 -18.90
N PRO A 113 7.68 18.20 -19.48
CA PRO A 113 6.27 17.97 -19.18
C PRO A 113 6.04 17.81 -17.68
N ALA A 114 4.94 18.36 -17.17
CA ALA A 114 4.59 18.28 -15.75
C ALA A 114 4.36 16.82 -15.29
N LEU A 115 3.87 15.98 -16.20
CA LEU A 115 3.84 14.52 -16.06
C LEU A 115 4.82 13.91 -17.05
N ASP A 116 5.82 13.18 -16.54
CA ASP A 116 6.73 12.42 -17.38
C ASP A 116 5.99 11.28 -18.12
N LYS A 117 6.63 10.77 -19.17
CA LYS A 117 6.05 9.75 -20.04
C LYS A 117 5.66 8.49 -19.27
N ASP A 118 6.46 8.10 -18.28
CA ASP A 118 6.26 6.86 -17.54
C ASP A 118 5.10 7.00 -16.56
N THR A 119 5.00 8.14 -15.87
CA THR A 119 3.83 8.48 -15.03
C THR A 119 2.55 8.53 -15.86
N ARG A 120 2.58 9.14 -17.06
CA ARG A 120 1.40 9.17 -17.95
C ARG A 120 1.02 7.77 -18.41
N HIS A 121 2.00 6.92 -18.75
CA HIS A 121 1.73 5.52 -19.11
C HIS A 121 1.12 4.74 -17.94
N ALA A 122 1.68 4.87 -16.73
CA ALA A 122 1.16 4.22 -15.53
C ALA A 122 -0.28 4.64 -15.23
N LEU A 123 -0.64 5.93 -15.39
CA LEU A 123 -2.02 6.40 -15.24
C LEU A 123 -2.97 5.72 -16.24
N LEU A 124 -2.54 5.54 -17.49
CA LEU A 124 -3.37 4.92 -18.53
C LEU A 124 -3.60 3.43 -18.29
N GLU A 125 -2.57 2.70 -17.86
CA GLU A 125 -2.69 1.27 -17.51
C GLU A 125 -3.56 1.08 -16.27
N THR A 126 -3.42 1.97 -15.28
CA THR A 126 -4.11 1.88 -13.99
C THR A 126 -5.58 2.29 -14.06
N PHE A 127 -5.92 3.17 -15.00
CA PHE A 127 -7.26 3.70 -15.22
C PHE A 127 -7.69 3.47 -16.68
N PRO A 128 -7.94 2.20 -17.06
CA PRO A 128 -8.31 1.86 -18.44
C PRO A 128 -9.59 2.60 -18.85
N GLY A 129 -9.64 3.06 -20.10
CA GLY A 129 -10.77 3.85 -20.63
C GLY A 129 -10.77 5.33 -20.22
N ARG A 130 -9.80 5.80 -19.41
CA ARG A 130 -9.71 7.21 -18.97
C ARG A 130 -8.71 8.06 -19.76
N ALA A 131 -8.29 7.61 -20.95
CA ALA A 131 -7.25 8.27 -21.75
C ALA A 131 -7.52 9.77 -22.00
N THR A 132 -8.75 10.14 -22.38
CA THR A 132 -9.11 11.54 -22.60
C THR A 132 -8.99 12.39 -21.33
N VAL A 133 -9.33 11.83 -20.16
CA VAL A 133 -9.24 12.52 -18.88
C VAL A 133 -7.77 12.72 -18.50
N VAL A 134 -6.95 11.68 -18.63
CA VAL A 134 -5.49 11.75 -18.39
C VAL A 134 -4.84 12.80 -19.29
N ASP A 135 -5.22 12.87 -20.56
CA ASP A 135 -4.69 13.85 -21.52
C ASP A 135 -5.08 15.29 -21.18
N GLN A 136 -6.30 15.50 -20.69
CA GLN A 136 -6.75 16.81 -20.24
C GLN A 136 -6.01 17.23 -18.96
N ILE A 137 -5.86 16.33 -17.99
CA ILE A 137 -5.10 16.55 -16.75
C ILE A 137 -3.65 16.93 -17.08
N ALA A 138 -2.98 16.15 -17.92
CA ALA A 138 -1.60 16.41 -18.33
C ALA A 138 -1.47 17.79 -19.00
N ARG A 139 -2.38 18.10 -19.94
CA ARG A 139 -2.40 19.40 -20.62
C ARG A 139 -2.62 20.57 -19.67
N MET A 140 -3.52 20.43 -18.70
CA MET A 140 -3.78 21.49 -17.72
C MET A 140 -2.58 21.72 -16.78
N LEU A 141 -1.89 20.66 -16.36
CA LEU A 141 -0.65 20.77 -15.58
C LEU A 141 0.47 21.48 -16.36
N ASP A 142 0.56 21.26 -17.68
CA ASP A 142 1.53 21.93 -18.56
C ASP A 142 1.15 23.40 -18.84
N GLN A 143 -0.13 23.69 -19.06
CA GLN A 143 -0.61 25.00 -19.48
C GLN A 143 -0.89 25.97 -18.33
N ARG A 144 -1.13 25.44 -17.12
CA ARG A 144 -1.46 26.19 -15.89
C ARG A 144 -2.48 27.32 -16.10
N PRO A 145 -3.67 27.04 -16.69
CA PRO A 145 -4.65 28.07 -16.98
C PRO A 145 -5.18 28.76 -15.72
N ALA A 146 -5.37 30.08 -15.80
CA ALA A 146 -5.91 30.86 -14.69
C ALA A 146 -7.38 30.48 -14.40
N ASN A 147 -7.77 30.41 -13.12
CA ASN A 147 -9.12 30.12 -12.65
C ASN A 147 -9.70 28.74 -13.04
N GLU A 148 -8.87 27.79 -13.46
CA GLU A 148 -9.31 26.47 -13.95
C GLU A 148 -9.00 25.30 -12.98
N LEU A 149 -8.52 25.60 -11.75
CA LEU A 149 -8.22 24.57 -10.74
C LEU A 149 -9.45 23.76 -10.33
N GLU A 150 -10.63 24.38 -10.24
CA GLU A 150 -11.87 23.64 -9.97
C GLU A 150 -12.26 22.69 -11.10
N HIS A 151 -11.97 23.05 -12.36
CA HIS A 151 -12.16 22.12 -13.47
C HIS A 151 -11.16 20.98 -13.42
N PHE A 152 -9.89 21.28 -13.13
CA PHE A 152 -8.85 20.28 -12.91
C PHE A 152 -9.24 19.28 -11.83
N GLY A 153 -9.73 19.74 -10.68
CA GLY A 153 -10.19 18.88 -9.59
C GLY A 153 -11.35 17.96 -9.99
N ARG A 154 -12.30 18.44 -10.81
CA ARG A 154 -13.35 17.58 -11.37
C ARG A 154 -12.79 16.48 -12.25
N LEU A 155 -11.77 16.77 -13.07
CA LEU A 155 -11.11 15.74 -13.89
C LEU A 155 -10.37 14.72 -13.03
N VAL A 156 -9.67 15.16 -11.97
CA VAL A 156 -9.01 14.26 -11.01
C VAL A 156 -10.03 13.33 -10.35
N ARG A 157 -11.16 13.87 -9.88
CA ARG A 157 -12.27 13.08 -9.30
C ARG A 157 -12.86 12.08 -10.29
N GLN A 158 -13.03 12.51 -11.54
CA GLN A 158 -13.52 11.66 -12.63
C GLN A 158 -12.53 10.53 -12.97
N LEU A 159 -11.22 10.80 -12.90
CA LEU A 159 -10.18 9.80 -13.14
C LEU A 159 -10.24 8.66 -12.12
N VAL A 160 -10.39 9.00 -10.84
CA VAL A 160 -10.39 8.00 -9.73
C VAL A 160 -11.78 7.44 -9.41
N GLU A 161 -12.77 7.75 -10.24
CA GLU A 161 -14.15 7.24 -10.21
C GLU A 161 -14.84 7.34 -8.84
N VAL A 162 -14.64 8.48 -8.18
CA VAL A 162 -15.36 8.76 -6.93
C VAL A 162 -16.77 9.23 -7.28
N VAL A 163 -17.75 8.34 -7.08
CA VAL A 163 -19.18 8.66 -7.17
C VAL A 163 -19.67 9.02 -5.77
N PRO A 164 -20.24 10.22 -5.57
CA PRO A 164 -20.78 10.60 -4.26
C PRO A 164 -21.82 9.60 -3.75
N GLY A 165 -21.68 9.15 -2.50
CA GLY A 165 -22.60 8.23 -1.81
C GLY A 165 -22.51 6.75 -2.21
N GLY A 166 -21.51 6.33 -2.98
CA GLY A 166 -21.31 4.90 -3.29
C GLY A 166 -20.51 4.14 -2.21
N PRO A 167 -20.30 2.81 -2.35
CA PRO A 167 -19.61 1.99 -1.36
C PRO A 167 -18.08 2.22 -1.29
N GLN A 168 -17.54 3.10 -2.14
CA GLN A 168 -16.11 3.35 -2.29
C GLN A 168 -15.39 3.79 -0.99
N PRO A 169 -15.97 4.64 -0.12
CA PRO A 169 -15.31 5.06 1.12
C PRO A 169 -15.03 3.89 2.09
N LEU A 170 -15.90 2.87 2.11
CA LEU A 170 -15.78 1.72 3.02
C LEU A 170 -14.48 0.93 2.81
N PHE A 171 -14.06 0.76 1.55
CA PHE A 171 -12.83 0.04 1.22
C PHE A 171 -11.57 0.89 1.36
N ALA A 172 -11.70 2.21 1.45
CA ALA A 172 -10.60 3.15 1.66
C ALA A 172 -10.44 3.59 3.13
N ALA A 173 -11.44 3.34 3.97
CA ALA A 173 -11.43 3.72 5.37
C ALA A 173 -10.40 2.94 6.18
N ASP A 174 -9.82 3.59 7.18
CA ASP A 174 -8.94 2.94 8.16
C ASP A 174 -9.65 2.64 9.47
N THR A 175 -10.77 3.31 9.73
CA THR A 175 -11.53 3.26 10.97
C THR A 175 -13.03 3.11 10.69
N LEU A 176 -13.76 2.62 11.69
CA LEU A 176 -15.21 2.45 11.67
C LEU A 176 -15.80 3.05 12.96
N ALA A 177 -16.70 4.00 12.83
CA ALA A 177 -17.48 4.54 13.94
C ALA A 177 -18.88 3.91 13.94
N GLU A 178 -19.28 3.29 15.04
CA GLU A 178 -20.61 2.67 15.13
C GLU A 178 -21.73 3.71 14.99
N GLY A 179 -22.65 3.45 14.05
CA GLY A 179 -23.85 4.27 13.85
C GLY A 179 -23.63 5.62 13.17
N VAL A 180 -22.42 5.90 12.67
CA VAL A 180 -22.09 7.12 11.92
C VAL A 180 -21.78 6.75 10.46
N PRO A 181 -22.48 7.33 9.47
CA PRO A 181 -22.12 7.17 8.07
C PRO A 181 -20.67 7.63 7.85
N GLN A 182 -19.89 6.84 7.10
CA GLN A 182 -18.56 7.29 6.71
C GLN A 182 -18.69 8.48 5.75
N SER A 183 -18.02 9.57 6.11
CA SER A 183 -17.93 10.74 5.24
C SER A 183 -16.95 10.53 4.11
N GLU A 184 -17.16 11.26 3.02
CA GLU A 184 -16.22 11.28 1.91
C GLU A 184 -15.00 12.15 2.24
N PRO A 185 -13.77 11.70 1.91
CA PRO A 185 -12.54 12.47 2.10
C PRO A 185 -12.65 13.92 1.64
N VAL A 186 -12.05 14.84 2.40
CA VAL A 186 -11.98 16.29 2.06
C VAL A 186 -11.38 16.50 0.67
N LEU A 187 -10.48 15.62 0.23
CA LEU A 187 -9.94 15.57 -1.12
C LEU A 187 -11.02 15.60 -2.24
N PHE A 188 -12.20 15.01 -1.97
CA PHE A 188 -13.28 14.87 -2.94
C PHE A 188 -14.46 15.80 -2.68
N THR A 189 -14.61 16.33 -1.48
CA THR A 189 -15.71 17.23 -1.08
C THR A 189 -15.30 18.70 -0.98
N GLY A 190 -14.02 19.00 -0.74
CA GLY A 190 -13.48 20.35 -0.59
C GLY A 190 -13.35 21.14 -1.90
N GLY A 191 -13.19 22.47 -1.78
CA GLY A 191 -12.84 23.34 -2.91
C GLY A 191 -11.44 23.02 -3.42
N THR A 192 -11.31 22.74 -4.72
CA THR A 192 -10.02 22.30 -5.29
C THR A 192 -8.95 23.39 -5.22
N THR A 193 -9.33 24.65 -5.41
CA THR A 193 -8.37 25.77 -5.32
C THR A 193 -7.70 25.81 -3.95
N ALA A 194 -8.48 25.72 -2.87
CA ALA A 194 -7.96 25.75 -1.51
C ALA A 194 -7.03 24.56 -1.21
N LEU A 195 -7.40 23.36 -1.66
CA LEU A 195 -6.56 22.16 -1.52
C LEU A 195 -5.23 22.32 -2.27
N CYS A 196 -5.27 22.81 -3.50
CA CYS A 196 -4.07 23.05 -4.30
C CYS A 196 -3.16 24.12 -3.68
N GLU A 197 -3.72 25.21 -3.14
CA GLU A 197 -2.97 26.23 -2.40
C GLU A 197 -2.26 25.65 -1.17
N GLU A 198 -2.98 24.84 -0.39
CA GLU A 198 -2.42 24.18 0.80
C GLU A 198 -1.27 23.21 0.45
N PHE A 199 -1.46 22.40 -0.60
CA PHE A 199 -0.40 21.52 -1.09
C PHE A 199 0.81 22.30 -1.60
N ALA A 200 0.60 23.37 -2.37
CA ALA A 200 1.69 24.18 -2.89
C ALA A 200 2.49 24.83 -1.76
N HIS A 201 1.82 25.33 -0.73
CA HIS A 201 2.45 25.90 0.46
C HIS A 201 3.27 24.85 1.22
N THR A 202 2.70 23.66 1.44
CA THR A 202 3.37 22.54 2.11
C THR A 202 4.61 22.07 1.34
N LEU A 203 4.52 21.91 0.02
CA LEU A 203 5.65 21.54 -0.82
C LEU A 203 6.76 22.60 -0.80
N THR A 204 6.40 23.87 -0.72
CA THR A 204 7.36 24.99 -0.63
C THR A 204 8.12 24.94 0.69
N ALA A 205 7.40 24.75 1.81
CA ALA A 205 7.98 24.60 3.13
C ALA A 205 8.96 23.42 3.20
N LEU A 206 8.62 22.27 2.59
CA LEU A 206 9.49 21.09 2.53
C LEU A 206 10.77 21.34 1.73
N ARG A 207 10.72 22.15 0.67
CA ARG A 207 11.89 22.43 -0.20
C ARG A 207 12.83 23.48 0.37
N GLN A 208 12.30 24.50 1.04
CA GLN A 208 13.05 25.70 1.42
C GLN A 208 13.23 25.86 2.94
N GLY A 209 12.60 25.01 3.75
CA GLY A 209 12.55 25.15 5.19
C GLY A 209 11.45 26.13 5.64
N ALA A 210 10.93 25.88 6.84
CA ALA A 210 9.80 26.56 7.48
C ALA A 210 9.77 28.10 7.33
N GLY A 211 10.88 28.77 7.61
CA GLY A 211 10.96 30.24 7.67
C GLY A 211 10.93 30.97 6.32
N ALA A 212 11.02 30.26 5.19
CA ALA A 212 10.99 30.86 3.85
C ALA A 212 9.61 30.81 3.19
N ALA A 213 8.69 29.95 3.67
CA ALA A 213 7.39 29.71 3.06
C ALA A 213 6.35 30.83 3.33
N GLU A 214 6.46 31.55 4.46
CA GLU A 214 5.53 32.64 4.82
C GLU A 214 5.52 33.82 3.84
N PHE A 215 6.57 33.98 3.03
CA PHE A 215 6.72 35.09 2.08
C PHE A 215 6.70 34.65 0.61
N ALA A 216 6.54 33.36 0.33
CA ALA A 216 6.50 32.83 -1.03
C ALA A 216 5.04 32.74 -1.52
N LEU A 217 4.72 33.41 -2.65
CA LEU A 217 3.52 33.08 -3.41
C LEU A 217 3.72 31.70 -4.05
N ALA A 218 3.27 30.65 -3.36
CA ALA A 218 3.23 29.31 -3.92
C ALA A 218 2.22 29.29 -5.08
N ASP A 219 2.65 28.85 -6.27
CA ASP A 219 1.74 28.65 -7.40
C ASP A 219 0.82 27.45 -7.08
N PRO A 220 -0.51 27.64 -6.98
CA PRO A 220 -1.42 26.54 -6.68
C PRO A 220 -1.34 25.37 -7.68
N TRP A 221 -0.87 25.62 -8.91
CA TRP A 221 -0.63 24.56 -9.89
C TRP A 221 0.49 23.60 -9.50
N ASP A 222 1.43 24.01 -8.64
CA ASP A 222 2.40 23.07 -8.04
C ASP A 222 1.71 22.10 -7.08
N GLY A 223 0.67 22.57 -6.37
CA GLY A 223 -0.19 21.72 -5.54
C GLY A 223 -1.20 20.89 -6.34
N ALA A 224 -1.56 21.29 -7.56
CA ALA A 224 -2.45 20.51 -8.43
C ALA A 224 -1.86 19.14 -8.81
N LYS A 225 -0.53 19.06 -9.04
CA LYS A 225 0.14 17.77 -9.26
C LYS A 225 0.08 16.88 -8.01
N GLU A 226 0.21 17.48 -6.83
CA GLU A 226 0.08 16.76 -5.56
C GLU A 226 -1.34 16.26 -5.32
N LEU A 227 -2.36 17.07 -5.65
CA LEU A 227 -3.76 16.66 -5.61
C LEU A 227 -4.00 15.39 -6.44
N LEU A 228 -3.48 15.34 -7.67
CA LEU A 228 -3.57 14.17 -8.54
C LEU A 228 -2.87 12.94 -7.93
N ARG A 229 -1.69 13.15 -7.32
CA ARG A 229 -0.93 12.10 -6.62
C ARG A 229 -1.73 11.52 -5.45
N GLN A 230 -2.26 12.37 -4.58
CA GLN A 230 -3.06 11.97 -3.42
C GLN A 230 -4.35 11.26 -3.83
N ALA A 231 -5.01 11.71 -4.90
CA ALA A 231 -6.19 11.04 -5.43
C ALA A 231 -5.87 9.62 -5.94
N THR A 232 -4.73 9.46 -6.63
CA THR A 232 -4.25 8.15 -7.09
C THR A 232 -3.95 7.23 -5.90
N TYR A 233 -3.26 7.72 -4.85
CA TYR A 233 -3.00 6.94 -3.64
C TYR A 233 -4.29 6.50 -2.94
N TYR A 234 -5.28 7.39 -2.83
CA TYR A 234 -6.59 7.02 -2.31
C TYR A 234 -7.25 5.91 -3.13
N ALA A 235 -7.17 6.00 -4.46
CA ALA A 235 -7.67 4.94 -5.33
C ALA A 235 -6.94 3.61 -5.10
N MET A 236 -5.61 3.62 -4.89
CA MET A 236 -4.83 2.41 -4.60
C MET A 236 -5.20 1.80 -3.25
N LYS A 237 -5.34 2.64 -2.21
CA LYS A 237 -5.80 2.22 -0.88
C LYS A 237 -7.17 1.56 -0.95
N ARG A 238 -8.11 2.18 -1.66
CA ARG A 238 -9.45 1.63 -1.90
C ARG A 238 -9.38 0.28 -2.60
N ARG A 239 -8.66 0.20 -3.71
CA ARG A 239 -8.50 -1.04 -4.49
C ARG A 239 -7.85 -2.15 -3.69
N GLY A 240 -6.85 -1.85 -2.85
CA GLY A 240 -6.29 -2.83 -1.93
C GLY A 240 -7.38 -3.45 -1.04
N GLY A 241 -8.27 -2.63 -0.47
CA GLY A 241 -9.43 -3.13 0.27
C GLY A 241 -10.39 -3.96 -0.57
N THR A 242 -10.78 -3.47 -1.74
CA THR A 242 -11.72 -4.14 -2.66
C THR A 242 -11.18 -5.48 -3.16
N VAL A 243 -9.98 -5.50 -3.74
CA VAL A 243 -9.36 -6.71 -4.29
C VAL A 243 -9.10 -7.74 -3.19
N GLY A 244 -8.74 -7.29 -1.98
CA GLY A 244 -8.62 -8.15 -0.82
C GLY A 244 -9.96 -8.83 -0.49
N GLU A 245 -10.97 -8.02 -0.13
CA GLU A 245 -12.24 -8.52 0.42
C GLU A 245 -13.12 -9.23 -0.62
N ARG A 246 -13.16 -8.75 -1.87
CA ARG A 246 -14.03 -9.30 -2.93
C ARG A 246 -13.33 -10.28 -3.86
N GLY A 247 -12.00 -10.23 -3.95
CA GLY A 247 -11.21 -11.07 -4.83
C GLY A 247 -10.46 -12.16 -4.10
N LEU A 248 -9.36 -11.79 -3.44
CA LEU A 248 -8.42 -12.75 -2.86
C LEU A 248 -9.06 -13.60 -1.75
N GLY A 249 -9.87 -13.01 -0.86
CA GLY A 249 -10.60 -13.73 0.18
C GLY A 249 -11.48 -14.87 -0.36
N PRO A 250 -12.41 -14.58 -1.30
CA PRO A 250 -13.20 -15.60 -1.97
C PRO A 250 -12.39 -16.66 -2.73
N VAL A 251 -11.29 -16.28 -3.39
CA VAL A 251 -10.39 -17.26 -4.06
C VAL A 251 -9.74 -18.20 -3.03
N ILE A 252 -9.31 -17.69 -1.87
CA ILE A 252 -8.79 -18.54 -0.77
C ILE A 252 -9.89 -19.47 -0.24
N GLY A 253 -11.14 -19.00 -0.16
CA GLY A 253 -12.29 -19.83 0.20
C GLY A 253 -12.51 -20.98 -0.79
N GLN A 254 -12.42 -20.72 -2.09
CA GLN A 254 -12.50 -21.76 -3.12
C GLN A 254 -11.33 -22.75 -3.02
N LEU A 255 -10.12 -22.27 -2.77
CA LEU A 255 -8.95 -23.10 -2.52
C LEU A 255 -9.13 -23.99 -1.29
N ALA A 256 -9.73 -23.48 -0.21
CA ALA A 256 -10.02 -24.28 0.98
C ALA A 256 -10.96 -25.45 0.69
N GLY A 257 -11.92 -25.27 -0.23
CA GLY A 257 -12.79 -26.36 -0.69
C GLY A 257 -12.09 -27.36 -1.61
N ALA A 258 -11.30 -26.87 -2.58
CA ALA A 258 -10.62 -27.71 -3.57
C ALA A 258 -9.39 -28.46 -3.01
N ALA A 259 -8.70 -27.86 -2.04
CA ALA A 259 -7.43 -28.34 -1.50
C ALA A 259 -7.35 -28.12 0.04
N PRO A 260 -8.21 -28.77 0.84
CA PRO A 260 -8.37 -28.48 2.28
C PRO A 260 -7.11 -28.76 3.13
N ALA A 261 -6.15 -29.53 2.60
CA ALA A 261 -4.87 -29.81 3.27
C ALA A 261 -3.81 -28.72 3.06
N VAL A 262 -4.03 -27.78 2.12
CA VAL A 262 -3.10 -26.69 1.82
C VAL A 262 -3.20 -25.60 2.88
N ARG A 263 -2.05 -25.18 3.37
CA ARG A 263 -1.87 -24.09 4.33
C ARG A 263 -1.51 -22.83 3.55
N VAL A 264 -2.26 -21.75 3.74
CA VAL A 264 -2.06 -20.50 3.02
C VAL A 264 -1.31 -19.50 3.91
N HIS A 265 -0.25 -18.90 3.38
CA HIS A 265 0.57 -17.91 4.05
C HIS A 265 0.55 -16.63 3.24
N LEU A 266 -0.08 -15.59 3.78
CA LEU A 266 -0.22 -14.33 3.06
C LEU A 266 0.95 -13.41 3.39
N VAL A 267 1.55 -12.82 2.37
CA VAL A 267 2.58 -11.80 2.47
C VAL A 267 2.08 -10.58 1.72
N GLY A 268 2.19 -9.40 2.33
CA GLY A 268 1.74 -8.17 1.70
C GLY A 268 2.72 -7.04 1.97
N HIS A 269 3.15 -6.37 0.91
CA HIS A 269 4.02 -5.18 1.00
C HIS A 269 3.21 -3.91 0.77
N SER A 270 3.43 -2.85 1.54
CA SER A 270 2.77 -1.54 1.32
C SER A 270 1.25 -1.70 1.20
N PHE A 271 0.59 -1.24 0.13
CA PHE A 271 -0.86 -1.47 -0.08
C PHE A 271 -1.22 -2.94 -0.33
N GLY A 272 -0.28 -3.79 -0.76
CA GLY A 272 -0.45 -5.24 -0.77
C GLY A 272 -0.63 -5.81 0.63
N GLY A 273 -0.05 -5.15 1.65
CA GLY A 273 -0.33 -5.42 3.07
C GLY A 273 -1.79 -5.17 3.43
N ARG A 274 -2.37 -4.07 2.94
CA ARG A 274 -3.80 -3.79 3.08
C ARG A 274 -4.63 -4.85 2.35
N LEU A 275 -4.24 -5.20 1.12
CA LEU A 275 -4.94 -6.21 0.31
C LEU A 275 -5.04 -7.56 1.01
N VAL A 276 -3.92 -8.11 1.49
CA VAL A 276 -3.96 -9.40 2.20
C VAL A 276 -4.68 -9.33 3.54
N SER A 277 -4.69 -8.15 4.18
CA SER A 277 -5.45 -7.95 5.43
C SER A 277 -6.96 -7.90 5.17
N PHE A 278 -7.40 -7.23 4.11
CA PHE A 278 -8.81 -7.23 3.70
C PHE A 278 -9.27 -8.57 3.12
N ALA A 279 -8.35 -9.40 2.60
CA ALA A 279 -8.67 -10.78 2.24
C ALA A 279 -9.22 -11.57 3.44
N LEU A 280 -8.80 -11.28 4.67
CA LEU A 280 -9.34 -11.90 5.90
C LEU A 280 -10.82 -11.57 6.11
N ARG A 281 -11.25 -10.34 5.80
CA ARG A 281 -12.67 -9.94 5.81
C ARG A 281 -13.48 -10.68 4.76
N GLY A 282 -12.86 -10.90 3.60
CA GLY A 282 -13.45 -11.62 2.46
C GLY A 282 -13.47 -13.15 2.58
N LEU A 283 -12.86 -13.72 3.62
CA LEU A 283 -12.86 -15.17 3.82
C LEU A 283 -14.29 -15.65 4.15
N PRO A 284 -14.80 -16.68 3.45
CA PRO A 284 -16.05 -17.32 3.84
C PRO A 284 -16.01 -17.88 5.26
N ASP A 285 -17.17 -17.97 5.91
CA ASP A 285 -17.29 -18.53 7.26
C ASP A 285 -16.80 -19.98 7.32
N GLY A 286 -16.11 -20.33 8.41
CA GLY A 286 -15.54 -21.67 8.62
C GLY A 286 -14.24 -21.96 7.84
N VAL A 287 -13.73 -21.00 7.05
CA VAL A 287 -12.41 -21.14 6.40
C VAL A 287 -11.31 -20.83 7.41
N HIS A 288 -10.42 -21.82 7.62
CA HIS A 288 -9.27 -21.74 8.54
C HIS A 288 -7.93 -22.06 7.85
N THR A 289 -7.87 -21.98 6.52
CA THR A 289 -6.67 -22.35 5.74
C THR A 289 -5.54 -21.33 5.84
N VAL A 290 -5.82 -20.07 6.19
CA VAL A 290 -4.79 -19.04 6.41
C VAL A 290 -4.06 -19.29 7.72
N LYS A 291 -2.76 -19.58 7.63
CA LYS A 291 -1.90 -19.98 8.75
C LYS A 291 -0.92 -18.92 9.21
N SER A 292 -0.73 -17.87 8.43
CA SER A 292 0.03 -16.69 8.83
C SER A 292 -0.25 -15.54 7.87
N VAL A 293 -0.13 -14.32 8.38
CA VAL A 293 -0.06 -13.10 7.58
C VAL A 293 1.23 -12.37 7.94
N THR A 294 2.01 -11.96 6.95
CA THR A 294 3.23 -11.16 7.14
C THR A 294 3.11 -9.86 6.35
N LEU A 295 3.08 -8.74 7.06
CA LEU A 295 3.00 -7.40 6.51
C LEU A 295 4.40 -6.80 6.47
N LEU A 296 4.89 -6.49 5.28
CA LEU A 296 6.19 -5.85 5.07
C LEU A 296 5.93 -4.37 4.79
N GLN A 297 6.24 -3.49 5.73
CA GLN A 297 6.01 -2.04 5.58
C GLN A 297 4.57 -1.72 5.14
N GLY A 298 3.57 -2.19 5.89
CA GLY A 298 2.16 -2.03 5.54
C GLY A 298 1.72 -0.57 5.45
N ALA A 299 1.21 -0.15 4.28
CA ALA A 299 0.80 1.22 3.98
C ALA A 299 -0.67 1.50 4.33
N PHE A 300 -1.03 1.27 5.58
CA PHE A 300 -2.36 1.55 6.13
C PHE A 300 -2.27 1.68 7.65
N SER A 301 -3.37 2.13 8.28
CA SER A 301 -3.31 2.67 9.63
C SER A 301 -2.78 1.65 10.63
N HIS A 302 -1.89 2.10 11.51
CA HIS A 302 -1.42 1.30 12.64
C HIS A 302 -2.51 0.89 13.64
N TYR A 303 -3.68 1.53 13.58
CA TYR A 303 -4.85 1.19 14.37
C TYR A 303 -5.85 0.30 13.64
N ALA A 304 -5.53 -0.18 12.43
CA ALA A 304 -6.50 -0.90 11.61
C ALA A 304 -7.10 -2.14 12.30
N PHE A 305 -6.36 -2.80 13.22
CA PHE A 305 -6.83 -3.96 13.98
C PHE A 305 -7.32 -3.61 15.40
N ALA A 306 -7.19 -2.35 15.83
CA ALA A 306 -7.50 -1.92 17.19
C ALA A 306 -9.02 -2.02 17.46
N ALA A 307 -9.38 -2.60 18.62
CA ALA A 307 -10.78 -2.65 19.04
C ALA A 307 -11.37 -1.26 19.30
N ARG A 308 -10.53 -0.35 19.79
CA ARG A 308 -10.86 1.06 20.07
C ARG A 308 -9.64 1.92 19.79
N LEU A 309 -9.85 3.07 19.17
CA LEU A 309 -8.79 4.04 18.96
C LEU A 309 -8.48 4.79 20.28
N PRO A 310 -7.21 5.09 20.58
CA PRO A 310 -6.84 5.86 21.77
C PRO A 310 -7.47 7.26 21.82
N GLN A 311 -7.71 7.86 20.66
CA GLN A 311 -8.23 9.23 20.52
C GLN A 311 -9.76 9.28 20.55
N ASP A 312 -10.43 8.18 20.18
CA ASP A 312 -11.89 8.06 20.21
C ASP A 312 -12.30 6.61 20.51
N GLY A 313 -12.71 6.37 21.76
CA GLY A 313 -13.12 5.05 22.23
C GLY A 313 -14.41 4.50 21.61
N ARG A 314 -15.10 5.27 20.77
CA ARG A 314 -16.29 4.84 20.00
C ARG A 314 -15.96 4.31 18.61
N THR A 315 -14.71 4.51 18.17
CA THR A 315 -14.24 4.17 16.84
C THR A 315 -13.28 2.99 16.93
N SER A 316 -13.48 1.98 16.08
CA SER A 316 -12.57 0.84 15.95
C SER A 316 -11.74 0.95 14.66
N GLY A 317 -10.68 0.16 14.58
CA GLY A 317 -10.02 -0.11 13.31
C GLY A 317 -10.94 -0.84 12.32
N VAL A 318 -10.77 -0.60 11.03
CA VAL A 318 -11.57 -1.20 9.95
C VAL A 318 -11.40 -2.72 9.81
N LEU A 319 -10.31 -3.25 10.36
CA LEU A 319 -9.94 -4.67 10.37
C LEU A 319 -9.99 -5.26 11.78
N HIS A 320 -10.65 -4.59 12.73
CA HIS A 320 -10.80 -5.11 14.08
C HIS A 320 -11.37 -6.54 14.06
N GLY A 321 -10.69 -7.44 14.78
CA GLY A 321 -11.10 -8.83 14.96
C GLY A 321 -10.70 -9.75 13.81
N GLN A 322 -10.20 -9.20 12.69
CA GLN A 322 -9.85 -9.98 11.50
C GLN A 322 -8.55 -10.76 11.66
N GLU A 323 -7.66 -10.31 12.55
CA GLU A 323 -6.48 -11.07 12.98
C GLU A 323 -6.86 -12.44 13.58
N ASN A 324 -8.06 -12.58 14.15
CA ASN A 324 -8.57 -13.85 14.69
C ASN A 324 -9.02 -14.85 13.60
N ARG A 325 -9.05 -14.43 12.33
CA ARG A 325 -9.31 -15.31 11.18
C ARG A 325 -8.07 -16.12 10.77
N ILE A 326 -6.92 -15.84 11.37
CA ILE A 326 -5.65 -16.49 11.09
C ILE A 326 -5.45 -17.64 12.10
N ASP A 327 -5.23 -18.86 11.62
CA ASP A 327 -4.79 -19.98 12.45
C ASP A 327 -3.26 -19.92 12.65
N GLY A 328 -2.82 -18.80 13.21
CA GLY A 328 -1.42 -18.39 13.34
C GLY A 328 -1.25 -16.89 13.58
N PRO A 329 -0.01 -16.38 13.54
CA PRO A 329 0.26 -14.97 13.81
C PRO A 329 -0.01 -14.04 12.61
N LEU A 330 -0.36 -12.80 12.93
CA LEU A 330 -0.17 -11.64 12.05
C LEU A 330 1.15 -10.97 12.44
N VAL A 331 2.14 -11.02 11.56
CA VAL A 331 3.46 -10.43 11.79
C VAL A 331 3.58 -9.13 11.00
N CYS A 332 3.84 -8.02 11.67
CA CYS A 332 4.09 -6.72 11.07
C CYS A 332 5.59 -6.39 11.16
N CYS A 333 6.27 -6.43 10.01
CA CYS A 333 7.63 -5.96 9.87
C CYS A 333 7.63 -4.47 9.53
N TYR A 334 8.18 -3.64 10.41
CA TYR A 334 8.21 -2.19 10.26
C TYR A 334 9.64 -1.66 10.30
N SER A 335 9.85 -0.45 9.80
CA SER A 335 11.13 0.24 9.91
C SER A 335 10.92 1.74 10.07
N HIS A 336 11.61 2.33 11.05
CA HIS A 336 11.63 3.79 11.23
C HIS A 336 12.34 4.53 10.08
N PHE A 337 13.11 3.82 9.24
CA PHE A 337 13.69 4.37 8.00
C PHE A 337 12.68 4.43 6.85
N ASP A 338 11.46 3.95 7.03
CA ASP A 338 10.36 4.13 6.07
C ASP A 338 9.81 5.55 6.17
N GLU A 339 10.39 6.47 5.40
CA GLU A 339 10.01 7.88 5.38
C GLU A 339 8.67 8.11 4.68
N ALA A 340 8.33 7.30 3.66
CA ALA A 340 7.04 7.38 2.98
C ALA A 340 5.89 7.18 3.98
N LEU A 341 6.00 6.16 4.82
CA LEU A 341 4.99 5.86 5.83
C LEU A 341 5.09 6.74 7.08
N GLY A 342 6.27 7.27 7.38
CA GLY A 342 6.47 8.23 8.48
C GLY A 342 5.94 9.64 8.19
N THR A 343 5.80 10.03 6.92
CA THR A 343 5.50 11.44 6.55
C THR A 343 4.37 11.61 5.53
N LEU A 344 4.43 10.93 4.38
CA LEU A 344 3.45 11.09 3.31
C LEU A 344 2.11 10.44 3.67
N TYR A 345 2.13 9.28 4.31
CA TYR A 345 0.92 8.60 4.73
C TYR A 345 0.11 9.38 5.79
N PRO A 346 0.69 9.90 6.89
CA PRO A 346 -0.04 10.72 7.85
C PRO A 346 -0.68 11.97 7.23
N LEU A 347 0.01 12.60 6.27
CA LEU A 347 -0.54 13.75 5.54
C LEU A 347 -1.74 13.33 4.68
N ALA A 348 -1.60 12.27 3.89
CA ALA A 348 -2.67 11.73 3.06
C ALA A 348 -3.88 11.28 3.89
N SER A 349 -3.64 10.64 5.04
CA SER A 349 -4.67 10.12 5.93
C SER A 349 -5.42 11.23 6.66
N ARG A 350 -4.71 12.29 7.10
CA ARG A 350 -5.33 13.50 7.64
C ARG A 350 -6.29 14.15 6.64
N MET A 351 -5.90 14.24 5.37
CA MET A 351 -6.76 14.81 4.31
C MET A 351 -7.93 13.92 3.92
N ALA A 352 -7.87 12.64 4.32
CA ALA A 352 -8.94 11.68 4.14
C ALA A 352 -9.90 11.61 5.34
N ASP A 353 -9.57 12.21 6.49
CA ASP A 353 -10.44 12.26 7.67
C ASP A 353 -11.19 13.58 7.79
N ASP A 354 -12.39 13.48 8.35
CA ASP A 354 -13.41 14.52 8.43
C ASP A 354 -13.24 15.49 9.60
N SER A 355 -12.11 15.43 10.32
CA SER A 355 -11.95 16.24 11.53
C SER A 355 -11.64 17.71 11.20
N GLN A 356 -12.66 18.57 11.37
CA GLN A 356 -12.53 20.02 11.48
C GLN A 356 -11.64 20.41 12.66
N SER A 357 -10.33 20.39 12.46
CA SER A 357 -9.39 21.17 13.28
C SER A 357 -8.29 21.71 12.38
N ILE A 358 -8.69 22.68 11.54
CA ILE A 358 -7.77 23.54 10.79
C ILE A 358 -7.62 24.82 11.61
N ALA A 359 -6.81 24.78 12.67
CA ALA A 359 -6.32 25.98 13.32
C ALA A 359 -5.07 25.65 14.16
N GLY A 360 -3.92 26.10 13.67
CA GLY A 360 -2.71 26.31 14.46
C GLY A 360 -1.64 25.25 14.30
N THR A 361 -0.68 25.48 13.41
CA THR A 361 0.74 25.20 13.70
C THR A 361 1.61 26.09 12.83
N ASP A 362 2.43 26.91 13.49
CA ASP A 362 3.45 27.75 12.89
C ASP A 362 4.54 26.91 12.21
N ALA A 363 5.23 27.50 11.23
CA ALA A 363 6.06 26.79 10.26
C ALA A 363 7.21 25.95 10.86
N GLU A 364 7.74 26.31 12.04
CA GLU A 364 8.81 25.54 12.72
C GLU A 364 8.40 24.14 13.19
N GLY A 365 7.10 23.82 13.17
CA GLY A 365 6.56 22.54 13.66
C GLY A 365 6.54 21.37 12.67
N MET A 366 6.82 21.52 11.37
CA MET A 366 6.48 20.49 10.36
C MET A 366 7.24 19.14 10.47
N LEU A 367 8.49 19.12 10.96
CA LEU A 367 9.20 17.87 11.29
C LEU A 367 8.61 17.20 12.55
N ASP A 368 8.09 18.01 13.48
CA ASP A 368 7.37 17.54 14.67
C ASP A 368 5.92 17.15 14.33
N VAL A 369 5.34 17.68 13.25
CA VAL A 369 4.00 17.35 12.74
C VAL A 369 3.94 15.93 12.20
N GLY A 370 4.97 15.38 11.56
CA GLY A 370 5.01 13.94 11.22
C GLY A 370 4.93 13.05 12.47
N ARG A 371 5.58 13.49 13.56
CA ARG A 371 5.60 12.80 14.86
C ARG A 371 4.31 13.00 15.67
N LEU A 372 3.70 14.18 15.62
CA LEU A 372 2.43 14.56 16.26
C LEU A 372 1.21 13.99 15.49
N LEU A 373 1.21 14.04 14.15
CA LEU A 373 0.21 13.40 13.30
C LEU A 373 0.34 11.88 13.32
N GLY A 374 1.56 11.35 13.42
CA GLY A 374 1.83 9.92 13.54
C GLY A 374 1.07 9.26 14.69
N VAL A 375 0.75 9.99 15.76
CA VAL A 375 -0.05 9.47 16.88
C VAL A 375 -1.49 9.16 16.47
N LYS A 376 -2.12 9.91 15.54
CA LYS A 376 -3.51 9.66 15.10
C LYS A 376 -3.58 8.96 13.74
N TRP A 377 -2.60 9.21 12.88
CA TRP A 377 -2.59 8.89 11.45
C TRP A 377 -1.38 8.06 11.02
N GLY A 378 -0.70 7.39 11.95
CA GLY A 378 0.48 6.57 11.65
C GLY A 378 0.15 5.36 10.78
N ALA A 379 1.13 4.96 9.96
CA ALA A 379 1.08 3.72 9.20
C ALA A 379 1.89 2.63 9.89
N MET A 380 1.33 1.41 9.96
CA MET A 380 1.98 0.30 10.66
C MET A 380 3.34 -0.09 10.08
N GLY A 381 3.61 0.21 8.80
CA GLY A 381 4.92 -0.05 8.23
C GLY A 381 6.05 0.83 8.79
N HIS A 382 5.70 1.93 9.47
CA HIS A 382 6.66 2.80 10.15
C HIS A 382 6.84 2.46 11.63
N ASP A 383 5.76 2.12 12.35
CA ASP A 383 5.77 1.97 13.82
C ASP A 383 5.06 0.71 14.36
N GLY A 384 4.70 -0.22 13.47
CA GLY A 384 4.04 -1.49 13.83
C GLY A 384 2.54 -1.37 14.09
N VAL A 385 1.91 -2.47 14.48
CA VAL A 385 0.51 -2.51 14.93
C VAL A 385 0.40 -1.84 16.30
N GLN A 386 -0.59 -0.96 16.46
CA GLN A 386 -0.82 -0.16 17.67
C GLN A 386 -2.21 -0.41 18.25
N ALA A 387 -2.34 -0.21 19.57
CA ALA A 387 -3.60 -0.35 20.33
C ALA A 387 -4.32 -1.71 20.18
N VAL A 388 -3.58 -2.78 19.89
CA VAL A 388 -4.06 -4.18 19.96
C VAL A 388 -3.44 -4.84 21.19
N PRO A 389 -4.25 -5.28 22.17
CA PRO A 389 -3.74 -5.95 23.38
C PRO A 389 -2.86 -7.16 23.05
N ASP A 390 -1.91 -7.45 23.92
CA ASP A 390 -1.02 -8.62 23.83
C ASP A 390 -0.16 -8.70 22.55
N THR A 391 -0.03 -7.60 21.79
CA THR A 391 0.87 -7.52 20.64
C THR A 391 2.31 -7.74 21.08
N GLN A 392 2.90 -8.86 20.66
CA GLN A 392 4.31 -9.16 20.95
C GLN A 392 5.21 -8.20 20.15
N SER A 393 6.24 -7.63 20.75
CA SER A 393 7.21 -6.79 20.04
C SER A 393 8.61 -7.40 20.12
N LEU A 394 9.27 -7.55 18.98
CA LEU A 394 10.59 -8.16 18.81
C LEU A 394 11.46 -7.30 17.88
N ASP A 395 12.77 -7.38 18.05
CA ASP A 395 13.70 -7.00 16.99
C ASP A 395 13.82 -8.14 15.96
N LEU A 396 14.35 -7.85 14.77
CA LEU A 396 14.55 -8.85 13.72
C LEU A 396 15.35 -10.06 14.20
N ALA A 397 16.40 -9.83 15.00
CA ALA A 397 17.22 -10.92 15.54
C ALA A 397 16.43 -11.83 16.49
N GLY A 398 15.56 -11.28 17.34
CA GLY A 398 14.65 -12.01 18.22
C GLY A 398 13.61 -12.81 17.44
N ALA A 399 13.00 -12.19 16.42
CA ALA A 399 12.06 -12.87 15.52
C ALA A 399 12.70 -14.09 14.82
N LEU A 400 13.96 -13.95 14.39
CA LEU A 400 14.70 -15.01 13.71
C LEU A 400 15.23 -16.12 14.64
N ARG A 401 15.38 -15.85 15.95
CA ARG A 401 15.70 -16.89 16.95
C ARG A 401 14.46 -17.71 17.31
N GLY A 402 13.28 -17.07 17.30
CA GLY A 402 12.00 -17.70 17.58
C GLY A 402 11.84 -18.24 19.01
N PRO A 403 10.69 -18.87 19.29
CA PRO A 403 9.51 -18.92 18.44
C PRO A 403 8.75 -17.56 18.40
N LEU A 404 8.07 -17.29 17.28
CA LEU A 404 7.06 -16.22 17.23
C LEU A 404 5.79 -16.65 17.98
N ALA A 405 4.97 -15.68 18.41
CA ALA A 405 3.66 -15.97 18.99
C ALA A 405 2.84 -16.90 18.08
N ALA A 406 2.08 -17.81 18.70
CA ALA A 406 1.29 -18.81 17.98
C ALA A 406 0.01 -18.23 17.35
N ALA A 407 -0.45 -17.06 17.84
CA ALA A 407 -1.64 -16.35 17.39
C ALA A 407 -1.51 -14.86 17.78
N GLY A 408 -2.39 -14.02 17.23
CA GLY A 408 -2.42 -12.58 17.51
C GLY A 408 -1.36 -11.79 16.71
N CYS A 409 -1.20 -10.53 17.08
CA CYS A 409 -0.28 -9.61 16.40
C CYS A 409 1.15 -9.71 16.96
N VAL A 410 2.13 -9.63 16.06
CA VAL A 410 3.57 -9.57 16.38
C VAL A 410 4.20 -8.43 15.59
N ASN A 411 4.78 -7.46 16.29
CA ASN A 411 5.61 -6.42 15.71
C ASN A 411 7.06 -6.86 15.65
N VAL A 412 7.69 -6.74 14.48
CA VAL A 412 9.10 -7.02 14.25
C VAL A 412 9.77 -5.75 13.71
N ASP A 413 10.66 -5.17 14.51
CA ASP A 413 11.52 -4.08 14.04
C ASP A 413 12.55 -4.64 13.05
N ALA A 414 12.36 -4.32 11.78
CA ALA A 414 13.19 -4.77 10.66
C ALA A 414 14.28 -3.77 10.27
N ALA A 415 14.44 -2.66 11.00
CA ALA A 415 15.38 -1.57 10.67
C ALA A 415 16.85 -2.01 10.61
N ALA A 416 17.20 -3.18 11.15
CA ALA A 416 18.53 -3.76 11.00
C ALA A 416 18.91 -4.01 9.53
N VAL A 417 17.94 -4.37 8.67
CA VAL A 417 18.13 -4.66 7.24
C VAL A 417 17.33 -3.72 6.34
N VAL A 418 16.11 -3.34 6.74
CA VAL A 418 15.23 -2.42 6.02
C VAL A 418 15.60 -0.98 6.36
N LYS A 419 16.65 -0.46 5.72
CA LYS A 419 17.24 0.86 6.04
C LYS A 419 17.83 1.58 4.83
N ASN A 420 17.86 0.92 3.69
CA ASN A 420 18.45 1.46 2.49
C ASN A 420 17.38 2.18 1.69
N GLY A 421 17.59 3.48 1.47
CA GLY A 421 16.93 4.18 0.41
C GLY A 421 17.14 5.68 0.43
N GLY A 422 16.37 6.38 -0.38
CA GLY A 422 16.51 7.82 -0.57
C GLY A 422 15.19 8.55 -0.34
N PRO A 423 15.24 9.83 0.06
CA PRO A 423 14.04 10.64 0.17
C PRO A 423 13.34 10.76 -1.19
N PRO A 424 11.99 10.85 -1.21
CA PRO A 424 11.11 10.94 -0.05
C PRO A 424 10.64 9.58 0.49
N ALA A 425 11.01 8.46 -0.16
CA ALA A 425 10.49 7.15 0.20
C ALA A 425 11.25 6.47 1.36
N GLY A 426 12.50 6.86 1.58
CA GLY A 426 13.39 6.18 2.54
C GLY A 426 13.51 4.69 2.19
N ALA A 427 13.41 3.82 3.19
CA ALA A 427 13.54 2.38 3.06
C ALA A 427 12.25 1.65 2.60
N HIS A 428 11.20 2.34 2.13
CA HIS A 428 9.87 1.75 1.88
C HIS A 428 9.85 0.54 0.92
N SER A 429 10.82 0.42 0.01
CA SER A 429 10.92 -0.70 -0.94
C SER A 429 12.08 -1.64 -0.64
N ASP A 430 12.79 -1.43 0.47
CA ASP A 430 13.95 -2.21 0.89
C ASP A 430 13.54 -3.52 1.58
N ILE A 431 12.73 -4.33 0.88
CA ILE A 431 12.07 -5.52 1.42
C ILE A 431 12.62 -6.84 0.88
N VAL A 432 13.60 -6.79 -0.01
CA VAL A 432 14.19 -7.98 -0.63
C VAL A 432 15.41 -8.42 0.19
N HIS A 433 15.13 -8.97 1.37
CA HIS A 433 16.15 -9.47 2.30
C HIS A 433 15.87 -10.94 2.67
N PRO A 434 16.89 -11.83 2.67
CA PRO A 434 16.72 -13.20 3.15
C PRO A 434 16.16 -13.31 4.57
N GLU A 435 16.45 -12.33 5.43
CA GLU A 435 15.92 -12.22 6.79
C GLU A 435 14.40 -12.08 6.80
N LEU A 436 13.82 -11.28 5.90
CA LEU A 436 12.37 -11.13 5.80
C LEU A 436 11.71 -12.41 5.25
N ALA A 437 12.35 -13.09 4.29
CA ALA A 437 11.91 -14.41 3.84
C ALA A 437 11.92 -15.44 4.99
N ARG A 438 12.92 -15.40 5.88
CA ARG A 438 12.97 -16.23 7.09
C ARG A 438 11.86 -15.87 8.08
N VAL A 439 11.48 -14.61 8.21
CA VAL A 439 10.33 -14.21 9.04
C VAL A 439 9.03 -14.82 8.50
N VAL A 440 8.82 -14.80 7.17
CA VAL A 440 7.66 -15.47 6.54
C VAL A 440 7.62 -16.96 6.87
N LEU A 441 8.75 -17.66 6.72
CA LEU A 441 8.87 -19.08 7.05
C LEU A 441 8.60 -19.37 8.54
N ALA A 442 9.15 -18.53 9.43
CA ALA A 442 8.96 -18.65 10.88
C ALA A 442 7.49 -18.43 11.27
N ALA A 443 6.83 -17.40 10.72
CA ALA A 443 5.42 -17.10 10.94
C ALA A 443 4.53 -18.26 10.49
N GLY A 444 4.82 -18.81 9.30
CA GLY A 444 4.10 -19.96 8.75
C GLY A 444 4.40 -21.30 9.41
N ARG A 445 5.46 -21.37 10.24
CA ARG A 445 6.02 -22.62 10.79
C ARG A 445 6.32 -23.64 9.68
N ILE A 446 6.90 -23.13 8.59
CA ILE A 446 7.27 -23.91 7.40
C ILE A 446 8.68 -24.47 7.63
N ALA A 447 8.85 -25.79 7.51
CA ALA A 447 10.08 -26.51 7.84
C ALA A 447 10.47 -27.55 6.78
#